data_AF-A0AAQ3U0S4-F1
#
_entry.id   AF-A0AAQ3U0S4-F1
#
_cell.length_a   1.000
_cell.length_b   1.000
_cell.length_c   1.000
_cell.angle_alpha   90.00
_cell.angle_beta   90.00
_cell.angle_gamma   90.00
#
_symmetry.space_group_name_H-M   'P 1'
#
loop_
_entity.id
_entity.type
_entity.pdbx_description
1 polymer ?
#
loop_
_entity_poly.entity_id
_entity_poly.type
_entity_poly.pdbx_seq_one_letter_code
_entity_poly.pdbx_strand_id
1 'polypeptide(L)'
;MAQLEMCFPPSFFDIMPHLMIHMVDQIRALGPIYLHEMWTYECFMSTLNRYILNRACPKGSMVEAYCTEEIIECCQDYLVDKKGIGLVPSRRTRRLAGKGTKGRKMFIDSGYKEVEAAHVSILHQIEMMAPLIKQHLNIIHAESSGCSEVWVLKEHKKRFSSWLMGQNIEDGTTMDEITLKGPCMGPSAQVTTWQAYDINGYTFYTSAKDRESQC
;
A
#
# COMPACT_ATOMS: atom_id res chain seq x y z
N MET A 1 0.81 -9.60 -12.21
CA MET A 1 1.95 -8.96 -12.89
C MET A 1 1.66 -7.47 -12.99
N ALA A 2 2.61 -6.62 -12.62
CA ALA A 2 2.37 -5.19 -12.43
C ALA A 2 2.46 -4.43 -13.77
N GLN A 3 1.52 -3.52 -14.04
CA GLN A 3 1.44 -2.70 -15.26
C GLN A 3 2.68 -1.84 -15.54
N LEU A 4 3.57 -1.68 -14.56
CA LEU A 4 4.83 -0.94 -14.69
C LEU A 4 5.81 -1.57 -15.70
N GLU A 5 5.80 -2.89 -15.87
CA GLU A 5 6.68 -3.60 -16.82
C GLU A 5 6.42 -3.21 -18.28
N MET A 6 5.25 -2.65 -18.60
CA MET A 6 4.94 -2.16 -19.94
C MET A 6 5.51 -0.75 -20.23
N CYS A 7 5.82 0.03 -19.20
CA CYS A 7 6.19 1.43 -19.33
C CYS A 7 7.71 1.68 -19.30
N PHE A 8 8.49 0.74 -18.75
CA PHE A 8 9.93 0.88 -18.59
C PHE A 8 10.68 -0.27 -19.29
N PRO A 9 11.87 0.00 -19.88
CA PRO A 9 12.67 -1.05 -20.49
C PRO A 9 13.07 -2.10 -19.45
N PRO A 10 13.25 -3.38 -19.85
CA PRO A 10 13.63 -4.46 -18.92
C PRO A 10 14.88 -4.16 -18.08
N SER A 11 15.78 -3.31 -18.58
CA SER A 11 16.98 -2.85 -17.88
C SER A 11 16.71 -1.92 -16.69
N PHE A 12 15.50 -1.35 -16.57
CA PHE A 12 15.08 -0.51 -15.44
C PHE A 12 14.63 -1.36 -14.23
N PHE A 13 14.26 -2.62 -14.45
CA PHE A 13 13.91 -3.56 -13.39
C PHE A 13 15.16 -4.31 -12.95
N ASP A 14 16.12 -3.61 -12.37
CA ASP A 14 17.14 -4.25 -11.55
C ASP A 14 16.54 -4.71 -10.21
N ILE A 15 17.31 -5.47 -9.42
CA ILE A 15 16.78 -6.13 -8.21
C ILE A 15 16.30 -5.10 -7.16
N MET A 16 16.81 -3.87 -7.21
CA MET A 16 16.54 -2.82 -6.22
C MET A 16 15.12 -2.21 -6.31
N PRO A 17 14.63 -1.69 -7.47
CA PRO A 17 13.28 -1.18 -7.60
C PRO A 17 12.21 -2.26 -7.45
N HIS A 18 12.48 -3.49 -7.92
CA HIS A 18 11.57 -4.61 -7.72
C HIS A 18 11.39 -4.93 -6.22
N LEU A 19 12.49 -4.96 -5.47
CA LEU A 19 12.45 -5.13 -4.02
C LEU A 19 11.67 -4.00 -3.34
N MET A 20 11.88 -2.74 -3.72
CA MET A 20 11.14 -1.61 -3.12
C MET A 20 9.63 -1.66 -3.40
N ILE A 21 9.22 -2.09 -4.59
CA ILE A 21 7.80 -2.24 -4.94
C ILE A 21 7.16 -3.35 -4.09
N HIS A 22 7.81 -4.50 -3.99
CA HIS A 22 7.28 -5.63 -3.22
C HIS A 22 7.44 -5.47 -1.71
N MET A 23 8.38 -4.66 -1.25
CA MET A 23 8.58 -4.38 0.19
C MET A 23 7.32 -3.82 0.84
N VAL A 24 6.57 -2.96 0.16
CA VAL A 24 5.36 -2.36 0.74
C VAL A 24 4.30 -3.43 0.98
N ASP A 25 4.07 -4.31 0.00
CA ASP A 25 3.13 -5.41 0.12
C ASP A 25 3.60 -6.46 1.13
N GLN A 26 4.90 -6.76 1.16
CA GLN A 26 5.51 -7.64 2.15
C GLN A 26 5.40 -7.07 3.58
N ILE A 27 5.64 -5.78 3.77
CA ILE A 27 5.48 -5.12 5.08
C ILE A 27 4.03 -5.17 5.55
N ARG A 28 3.10 -4.96 4.60
CA ARG A 28 1.66 -4.99 4.87
C ARG A 28 1.18 -6.39 5.21
N ALA A 29 1.69 -7.42 4.53
CA ALA A 29 1.28 -8.80 4.72
C ALA A 29 1.96 -9.47 5.92
N LEU A 30 3.27 -9.27 6.09
CA LEU A 30 4.09 -10.06 7.00
C LEU A 30 4.56 -9.24 8.21
N GLY A 31 4.99 -8.00 8.04
CA GLY A 31 5.69 -7.32 9.12
C GLY A 31 6.81 -6.42 8.65
N PRO A 32 7.40 -5.58 9.54
CA PRO A 32 8.69 -4.97 9.29
C PRO A 32 9.71 -6.00 8.75
N ILE A 33 10.40 -5.64 7.67
CA ILE A 33 11.29 -6.51 6.88
C ILE A 33 12.32 -7.26 7.75
N TYR A 34 12.88 -6.62 8.78
CA TYR A 34 13.87 -7.23 9.67
C TYR A 34 13.35 -8.45 10.46
N LEU A 35 12.03 -8.64 10.56
CA LEU A 35 11.44 -9.81 11.22
C LEU A 35 11.40 -11.05 10.31
N HIS A 36 11.52 -10.88 8.99
CA HIS A 36 11.35 -11.95 8.01
C HIS A 36 12.53 -12.12 7.04
N GLU A 37 13.41 -11.12 6.90
CA GLU A 37 14.68 -11.20 6.15
C GLU A 37 15.83 -11.82 6.97
N MET A 38 15.58 -12.22 8.23
CA MET A 38 16.54 -13.09 8.92
C MET A 38 16.61 -14.44 8.20
N TRP A 39 17.83 -14.96 8.03
CA TRP A 39 18.08 -16.23 7.36
C TRP A 39 17.18 -17.33 7.95
N THR A 40 16.32 -17.93 7.13
CA THR A 40 15.24 -18.83 7.59
C THR A 40 15.73 -19.95 8.49
N TYR A 41 16.96 -20.43 8.23
CA TYR A 41 17.61 -21.44 9.06
C TYR A 41 18.00 -20.91 10.46
N GLU A 42 18.43 -19.66 10.60
CA GLU A 42 18.73 -19.07 11.92
C GLU A 42 17.48 -18.93 12.78
N CYS A 43 16.38 -18.48 12.17
CA CYS A 43 15.07 -18.41 12.83
C CYS A 43 14.59 -19.80 13.28
N PHE A 44 14.68 -20.79 12.38
CA PHE A 44 14.30 -22.17 12.69
C PHE A 44 15.14 -22.76 13.82
N MET A 45 16.46 -22.57 13.78
CA MET A 45 17.36 -23.05 14.83
C MET A 45 17.11 -22.34 16.17
N SER A 46 16.79 -21.04 16.16
CA SER A 46 16.36 -20.31 17.36
C SER A 46 15.09 -20.90 17.98
N THR A 47 14.11 -21.27 17.15
CA THR A 47 12.89 -21.95 17.60
C THR A 47 13.20 -23.32 18.17
N LEU A 48 13.98 -24.16 17.47
CA LEU A 48 14.36 -25.49 17.96
C LEU A 48 15.12 -25.43 19.30
N ASN A 49 15.94 -24.40 19.52
CA ASN A 49 16.63 -24.22 20.80
C ASN A 49 15.66 -24.04 21.98
N ARG A 50 14.45 -23.53 21.76
CA ARG A 50 13.40 -23.43 22.80
C ARG A 50 12.83 -24.78 23.20
N TYR A 51 12.96 -25.80 22.35
CA TYR A 51 12.49 -27.17 22.60
C TYR A 51 13.48 -28.02 23.43
N ILE A 52 14.65 -27.49 23.77
CA ILE A 52 15.62 -28.17 24.64
C ILE A 52 15.20 -28.04 26.11
N LEU A 53 14.16 -28.75 26.49
CA LEU A 53 13.68 -28.86 27.87
C LEU A 53 14.55 -29.82 28.69
N ASN A 54 15.09 -30.87 28.05
CA ASN A 54 16.04 -31.79 28.65
C ASN A 54 17.45 -31.63 28.06
N ARG A 55 18.35 -30.98 28.81
CA ARG A 55 19.75 -30.75 28.39
C ARG A 55 20.60 -32.03 28.36
N ALA A 56 20.19 -33.10 29.03
CA ALA A 56 20.92 -34.38 29.01
C ALA A 56 20.74 -35.13 27.68
N CYS A 57 19.61 -34.90 26.99
CA CYS A 57 19.34 -35.44 25.66
C CYS A 57 18.68 -34.36 24.77
N PRO A 58 19.46 -33.39 24.26
CA PRO A 58 18.91 -32.21 23.59
C PRO A 58 18.18 -32.56 22.29
N LYS A 59 18.71 -33.51 21.51
CA LYS A 59 18.08 -33.97 20.27
C LYS A 59 16.74 -34.66 20.53
N GLY A 60 16.68 -35.54 21.54
CA GLY A 60 15.44 -36.23 21.92
C GLY A 60 14.38 -35.24 22.40
N SER A 61 14.78 -34.29 23.25
CA SER A 61 13.91 -33.21 23.75
C SER A 61 13.33 -32.35 22.62
N MET A 62 14.16 -32.00 21.63
CA MET A 62 13.73 -31.22 20.47
C MET A 62 12.67 -31.97 19.65
N VAL A 63 12.91 -33.24 19.35
CA VAL A 63 12.00 -34.08 18.55
C VAL A 63 10.67 -34.27 19.27
N GLU A 64 10.70 -34.57 20.58
CA GLU A 64 9.50 -34.79 21.38
C GLU A 64 8.60 -33.54 21.43
N ALA A 65 9.19 -32.38 21.73
CA ALA A 65 8.44 -31.12 21.78
C ALA A 65 7.91 -30.69 20.41
N TYR A 66 8.71 -30.85 19.34
CA TYR A 66 8.27 -30.54 17.98
C TYR A 66 7.12 -31.46 17.53
N CYS A 67 7.21 -32.77 17.76
CA CYS A 67 6.12 -33.69 17.47
C CYS A 67 4.84 -33.34 18.25
N THR A 68 4.98 -32.91 19.51
CA THR A 68 3.83 -32.50 20.32
C THR A 68 3.16 -31.25 19.74
N GLU A 69 3.96 -30.26 19.30
CA GLU A 69 3.45 -29.04 18.68
C GLU A 69 2.73 -29.33 17.35
N GLU A 70 3.33 -30.13 16.46
CA GLU A 70 2.72 -30.53 15.18
C GLU A 70 1.39 -31.27 15.36
N ILE A 71 1.31 -32.17 16.36
CA ILE A 71 0.06 -32.87 16.68
C ILE A 71 -1.00 -31.86 17.16
N ILE A 72 -0.62 -30.91 18.02
CA ILE A 72 -1.53 -29.87 18.51
C ILE A 72 -2.02 -28.99 17.36
N GLU A 73 -1.14 -28.54 16.47
CA GLU A 73 -1.48 -27.71 15.31
C GLU A 73 -2.41 -28.45 14.34
N CYS A 74 -2.10 -29.71 14.04
CA CYS A 74 -2.98 -30.58 13.25
C CYS A 74 -4.37 -30.72 13.89
N CYS A 75 -4.44 -30.93 15.21
CA CYS A 75 -5.71 -31.02 15.92
C CYS A 75 -6.49 -29.69 15.97
N GLN A 76 -5.83 -28.52 15.89
CA GLN A 76 -6.49 -27.22 15.90
C GLN A 76 -7.40 -27.00 14.68
N ASP A 77 -7.06 -27.57 13.52
CA ASP A 77 -7.90 -27.47 12.32
C ASP A 77 -9.25 -28.19 12.45
N TYR A 78 -9.34 -29.15 13.37
CA TYR A 78 -10.57 -29.88 13.68
C TYR A 78 -11.41 -29.22 14.80
N LEU A 79 -10.90 -28.17 15.46
CA LEU A 79 -11.63 -27.43 16.49
C LEU A 79 -12.47 -26.31 15.86
N VAL A 80 -13.77 -26.27 16.19
CA VAL A 80 -14.74 -25.28 15.67
C VAL A 80 -14.30 -23.83 15.94
N ASP A 81 -13.67 -23.58 17.08
CA ASP A 81 -13.31 -22.23 17.52
C ASP A 81 -11.92 -21.76 17.08
N LYS A 82 -11.10 -22.61 16.42
CA LYS A 82 -9.71 -22.34 15.93
C LYS A 82 -8.84 -21.47 16.86
N LYS A 83 -9.12 -21.49 18.15
CA LYS A 83 -8.52 -20.59 19.13
C LYS A 83 -7.35 -21.32 19.75
N GLY A 84 -6.13 -20.97 19.33
CA GLY A 84 -4.91 -21.60 19.85
C GLY A 84 -4.89 -21.57 21.37
N ILE A 85 -4.79 -22.75 21.99
CA ILE A 85 -4.74 -22.90 23.44
C ILE A 85 -3.39 -22.37 23.93
N GLY A 86 -3.40 -21.41 24.87
CA GLY A 86 -2.18 -20.81 25.42
C GLY A 86 -1.66 -19.59 24.67
N LEU A 87 -2.19 -19.28 23.48
CA LEU A 87 -1.95 -18.00 22.82
C LEU A 87 -2.84 -16.93 23.45
N VAL A 88 -2.29 -16.18 24.41
CA VAL A 88 -2.90 -14.89 24.78
C VAL A 88 -2.96 -14.07 23.49
N PRO A 89 -4.16 -13.62 23.03
CA PRO A 89 -4.22 -12.71 21.91
C PRO A 89 -3.30 -11.56 22.24
N SER A 90 -2.24 -11.39 21.45
CA SER A 90 -1.27 -10.35 21.68
C SER A 90 -2.05 -9.05 21.90
N ARG A 91 -1.75 -8.29 22.97
CA ARG A 91 -2.34 -6.95 23.17
C ARG A 91 -2.17 -6.07 21.91
N ARG A 92 -1.25 -6.45 21.02
CA ARG A 92 -0.91 -5.81 19.75
C ARG A 92 -1.65 -6.38 18.52
N THR A 93 -2.45 -7.44 18.62
CA THR A 93 -3.24 -7.98 17.49
C THR A 93 -4.22 -6.95 16.90
N ARG A 94 -4.71 -6.01 17.72
CA ARG A 94 -5.54 -4.88 17.25
C ARG A 94 -4.77 -3.80 16.46
N ARG A 95 -3.44 -3.90 16.39
CA ARG A 95 -2.53 -2.92 15.73
C ARG A 95 -1.89 -3.48 14.45
N LEU A 96 -2.44 -4.56 13.88
CA LEU A 96 -1.95 -5.12 12.62
C LEU A 96 -2.29 -4.21 11.44
N ALA A 97 -3.50 -3.64 11.43
CA ALA A 97 -3.88 -2.62 10.46
C ALA A 97 -3.14 -1.31 10.78
N GLY A 98 -2.26 -0.89 9.87
CA GLY A 98 -1.52 0.36 9.99
C GLY A 98 -2.44 1.55 10.25
N LYS A 99 -2.22 2.28 11.35
CA LYS A 99 -3.07 3.41 11.76
C LYS A 99 -2.27 4.54 12.40
N GLY A 100 -2.49 5.76 11.93
CA GLY A 100 -1.97 6.97 12.59
C GLY A 100 -2.63 7.19 13.96
N THR A 101 -1.83 7.43 15.00
CA THR A 101 -2.31 7.49 16.39
C THR A 101 -2.23 8.88 17.01
N LYS A 102 -1.08 9.56 16.94
CA LYS A 102 -0.86 10.87 17.59
C LYS A 102 -0.53 11.97 16.59
N GLY A 103 -0.85 13.22 16.96
CA GLY A 103 -0.44 14.42 16.23
C GLY A 103 -1.03 14.51 14.82
N ARG A 104 -2.30 14.13 14.66
CA ARG A 104 -3.00 14.26 13.37
C ARG A 104 -3.03 15.74 12.97
N LYS A 105 -2.53 16.04 11.77
CA LYS A 105 -2.64 17.35 11.14
C LYS A 105 -3.15 17.18 9.72
N MET A 106 -3.93 18.15 9.27
CA MET A 106 -4.35 18.25 7.88
C MET A 106 -3.78 19.55 7.32
N PHE A 107 -3.17 19.48 6.15
CA PHE A 107 -2.74 20.66 5.42
C PHE A 107 -2.95 20.45 3.92
N ILE A 108 -2.92 21.56 3.18
CA ILE A 108 -2.92 21.56 1.73
C ILE A 108 -1.47 21.71 1.29
N ASP A 109 -0.98 20.76 0.51
CA ASP A 109 0.40 20.79 0.03
C ASP A 109 0.60 21.90 -1.01
N SER A 110 1.64 22.70 -0.82
CA SER A 110 2.08 23.70 -1.82
C SER A 110 2.43 23.05 -3.16
N GLY A 111 2.89 21.79 -3.15
CA GLY A 111 3.24 21.00 -4.33
C GLY A 111 2.06 20.33 -5.05
N TYR A 112 0.82 20.52 -4.58
CA TYR A 112 -0.35 19.84 -5.14
C TYR A 112 -0.53 20.05 -6.66
N LYS A 113 -0.07 21.18 -7.20
CA LYS A 113 -0.10 21.46 -8.65
C LYS A 113 0.67 20.41 -9.48
N GLU A 114 1.76 19.87 -8.94
CA GLU A 114 2.54 18.83 -9.62
C GLU A 114 1.78 17.49 -9.62
N VAL A 115 1.11 17.19 -8.49
CA VAL A 115 0.25 16.00 -8.34
C VAL A 115 -0.93 16.06 -9.33
N GLU A 116 -1.57 17.22 -9.45
CA GLU A 116 -2.65 17.45 -10.40
C GLU A 116 -2.17 17.30 -11.86
N ALA A 117 -1.00 17.84 -12.20
CA ALA A 117 -0.41 17.69 -13.52
C ALA A 117 -0.09 16.23 -13.85
N ALA A 118 0.52 15.50 -12.91
CA ALA A 118 0.82 14.07 -13.07
C ALA A 118 -0.46 13.23 -13.21
N HIS A 119 -1.50 13.54 -12.43
CA HIS A 119 -2.78 12.88 -12.52
C HIS A 119 -3.43 13.05 -13.91
N VAL A 120 -3.43 14.28 -14.45
CA VAL A 120 -3.92 14.52 -15.82
C VAL A 120 -3.13 13.71 -16.85
N SER A 121 -1.80 13.60 -16.70
CA SER A 121 -0.98 12.76 -17.58
C SER A 121 -1.36 11.28 -17.53
N ILE A 122 -1.66 10.74 -16.35
CA ILE A 122 -2.13 9.36 -16.20
C ILE A 122 -3.48 9.19 -16.89
N LEU A 123 -4.41 10.13 -16.72
CA LEU A 123 -5.71 10.07 -17.41
C LEU A 123 -5.57 10.01 -18.93
N HIS A 124 -4.58 10.71 -19.51
CA HIS A 124 -4.31 10.67 -20.94
C HIS A 124 -3.76 9.32 -21.44
N GLN A 125 -3.16 8.52 -20.56
CA GLN A 125 -2.63 7.20 -20.90
C GLN A 125 -3.69 6.10 -20.82
N ILE A 126 -4.83 6.35 -20.16
CA ILE A 126 -5.92 5.39 -20.02
C ILE A 126 -6.72 5.37 -21.34
N GLU A 127 -6.74 4.22 -22.02
CA GLU A 127 -7.42 4.05 -23.31
C GLU A 127 -8.93 4.39 -23.23
N MET A 128 -9.58 4.01 -22.13
CA MET A 128 -10.99 4.30 -21.87
C MET A 128 -11.31 5.81 -21.77
N MET A 129 -10.31 6.66 -21.50
CA MET A 129 -10.47 8.12 -21.43
C MET A 129 -10.40 8.79 -22.79
N ALA A 130 -9.90 8.11 -23.83
CA ALA A 130 -9.77 8.66 -25.19
C ALA A 130 -11.04 9.34 -25.74
N PRO A 131 -12.26 8.75 -25.64
CA PRO A 131 -13.48 9.41 -26.12
C PRO A 131 -13.81 10.69 -25.33
N LEU A 132 -13.60 10.69 -24.01
CA LEU A 132 -13.86 11.85 -23.14
C LEU A 132 -12.86 12.98 -23.41
N ILE A 133 -11.59 12.65 -23.64
CA ILE A 133 -10.56 13.62 -24.02
C ILE A 133 -10.95 14.29 -25.34
N LYS A 134 -11.34 13.50 -26.35
CA LYS A 134 -11.78 14.02 -27.65
C LYS A 134 -13.01 14.93 -27.53
N GLN A 135 -13.98 14.54 -26.71
CA GLN A 135 -15.17 15.35 -26.44
C GLN A 135 -14.81 16.70 -25.80
N HIS A 136 -13.95 16.69 -24.78
CA HIS A 136 -13.52 17.92 -24.11
C HIS A 136 -12.72 18.85 -25.05
N LEU A 137 -11.84 18.29 -25.89
CA LEU A 137 -11.12 19.07 -26.90
C LEU A 137 -12.08 19.73 -27.90
N ASN A 138 -13.10 19.01 -28.38
CA ASN A 138 -14.10 19.58 -29.30
C ASN A 138 -14.87 20.76 -28.67
N ILE A 139 -15.18 20.68 -27.37
CA ILE A 139 -15.83 21.78 -26.62
C ILE A 139 -14.90 23.00 -26.60
N ILE A 140 -13.62 22.82 -26.26
CA ILE A 140 -12.66 23.94 -26.25
C ILE A 140 -12.48 24.52 -27.64
N HIS A 141 -12.40 23.70 -28.68
CA HIS A 141 -12.32 24.18 -30.07
C HIS A 141 -13.55 25.00 -30.47
N ALA A 142 -14.74 24.60 -30.03
CA ALA A 142 -15.97 25.35 -30.30
C ALA A 142 -16.00 26.70 -29.57
N GLU A 143 -15.46 26.78 -28.35
CA GLU A 143 -15.35 28.02 -27.57
C GLU A 143 -14.26 28.98 -28.08
N SER A 144 -13.22 28.45 -28.73
CA SER A 144 -12.01 29.20 -29.10
C SER A 144 -11.75 29.17 -30.61
N SER A 145 -12.67 29.75 -31.39
CA SER A 145 -12.47 29.89 -32.83
C SER A 145 -11.24 30.77 -33.13
N GLY A 146 -10.18 30.17 -33.69
CA GLY A 146 -8.95 30.84 -34.10
C GLY A 146 -7.77 30.79 -33.12
N CYS A 147 -7.86 30.06 -32.00
CA CYS A 147 -6.71 29.82 -31.12
C CYS A 147 -5.77 28.72 -31.64
N SER A 148 -4.47 28.82 -31.34
CA SER A 148 -3.50 27.79 -31.74
C SER A 148 -3.71 26.48 -30.99
N GLU A 149 -3.32 25.37 -31.61
CA GLU A 149 -3.40 24.02 -31.02
C GLU A 149 -2.68 23.92 -29.66
N VAL A 150 -1.55 24.60 -29.51
CA VAL A 150 -0.78 24.63 -28.24
C VAL A 150 -1.59 25.27 -27.12
N TRP A 151 -2.38 26.30 -27.45
CA TRP A 151 -3.24 26.98 -26.48
C TRP A 151 -4.40 26.06 -26.07
N VAL A 152 -5.03 25.37 -27.03
CA VAL A 152 -6.12 24.42 -26.78
C VAL A 152 -5.67 23.30 -25.86
N LEU A 153 -4.50 22.70 -26.11
CA LEU A 153 -3.95 21.65 -25.26
C LEU A 153 -3.61 22.16 -23.84
N LYS A 154 -3.13 23.39 -23.72
CA LYS A 154 -2.84 24.01 -22.42
C LYS A 154 -4.12 24.27 -21.62
N GLU A 155 -5.17 24.74 -22.29
CA GLU A 155 -6.46 25.01 -21.66
C GLU A 155 -7.19 23.71 -21.30
N HIS A 156 -7.11 22.70 -22.18
CA HIS A 156 -7.55 21.34 -21.91
C HIS A 156 -6.93 20.81 -20.62
N LYS A 157 -5.59 20.79 -20.53
CA LYS A 157 -4.89 20.27 -19.35
C LYS A 157 -5.29 20.95 -18.04
N LYS A 158 -5.68 22.23 -18.09
CA LYS A 158 -6.11 22.98 -16.90
C LYS A 158 -7.54 22.67 -16.49
N ARG A 159 -8.46 22.55 -17.45
CA ARG A 159 -9.91 22.43 -17.17
C ARG A 159 -10.39 20.98 -17.13
N PHE A 160 -9.62 20.05 -17.69
CA PHE A 160 -10.07 18.68 -17.91
C PHE A 160 -10.51 17.98 -16.63
N SER A 161 -9.76 18.06 -15.53
CA SER A 161 -10.14 17.42 -14.26
C SER A 161 -11.46 17.97 -13.70
N SER A 162 -11.66 19.30 -13.73
CA SER A 162 -12.91 19.91 -13.27
C SER A 162 -14.10 19.57 -14.17
N TRP A 163 -13.88 19.53 -15.49
CA TRP A 163 -14.91 19.12 -16.45
C TRP A 163 -15.29 17.65 -16.28
N LEU A 164 -14.30 16.78 -16.08
CA LEU A 164 -14.47 15.33 -15.92
C LEU A 164 -15.27 15.01 -14.65
N MET A 165 -15.02 15.71 -13.54
CA MET A 165 -15.85 15.59 -12.32
C MET A 165 -17.31 15.98 -12.54
N GLY A 166 -17.58 16.89 -13.49
CA GLY A 166 -18.94 17.31 -13.85
C GLY A 166 -19.64 16.36 -14.82
N GLN A 167 -18.92 15.42 -15.45
CA GLN A 167 -19.53 14.37 -16.25
C GLN A 167 -20.11 13.33 -15.29
N ASN A 168 -21.43 13.18 -15.30
CA ASN A 168 -22.16 12.23 -14.48
C ASN A 168 -21.98 10.81 -15.06
N ILE A 169 -20.76 10.27 -14.97
CA ILE A 169 -20.43 8.91 -15.41
C ILE A 169 -21.23 7.97 -14.52
N GLU A 170 -22.17 7.24 -15.12
CA GLU A 170 -23.01 6.29 -14.40
C GLU A 170 -22.16 5.21 -13.72
N ASP A 171 -22.63 4.70 -12.59
CA ASP A 171 -22.01 3.56 -11.91
C ASP A 171 -22.13 2.35 -12.83
N GLY A 172 -21.09 2.12 -13.63
CA GLY A 172 -21.06 0.98 -14.52
C GLY A 172 -21.09 -0.32 -13.73
N THR A 173 -21.68 -1.34 -14.35
CA THR A 173 -21.90 -2.64 -13.71
C THR A 173 -20.63 -3.51 -13.77
N THR A 174 -19.64 -3.10 -14.57
CA THR A 174 -18.42 -3.83 -14.87
C THR A 174 -17.25 -3.35 -14.01
N MET A 175 -16.31 -4.24 -13.63
CA MET A 175 -15.15 -3.87 -12.80
C MET A 175 -14.30 -2.73 -13.39
N ASP A 176 -14.21 -2.64 -14.71
CA ASP A 176 -13.47 -1.58 -15.40
C ASP A 176 -14.15 -0.21 -15.26
N GLU A 177 -15.49 -0.18 -15.23
CA GLU A 177 -16.28 1.04 -15.06
C GLU A 177 -16.29 1.53 -13.61
N ILE A 178 -16.35 0.61 -12.64
CA ILE A 178 -16.17 0.90 -11.22
C ILE A 178 -14.76 1.49 -10.97
N THR A 179 -13.76 0.95 -11.65
CA THR A 179 -12.37 1.42 -11.57
C THR A 179 -12.20 2.80 -12.20
N LEU A 180 -13.07 3.21 -13.13
CA LEU A 180 -13.00 4.49 -13.82
C LEU A 180 -13.46 5.69 -12.96
N LYS A 181 -14.40 5.47 -12.03
CA LYS A 181 -14.97 6.53 -11.19
C LYS A 181 -13.94 7.15 -10.24
N GLY A 182 -13.04 6.33 -9.68
CA GLY A 182 -12.00 6.78 -8.76
C GLY A 182 -11.07 7.83 -9.39
N PRO A 183 -10.41 7.54 -10.53
CA PRO A 183 -9.61 8.50 -11.27
C PRO A 183 -10.35 9.79 -11.62
N CYS A 184 -11.64 9.72 -11.98
CA CYS A 184 -12.41 10.91 -12.34
C CYS A 184 -12.60 11.92 -11.20
N MET A 185 -12.53 11.50 -9.93
CA MET A 185 -12.66 12.41 -8.78
C MET A 185 -11.37 13.17 -8.45
N GLY A 186 -10.25 12.77 -9.04
CA GLY A 186 -8.95 13.39 -8.80
C GLY A 186 -8.33 13.08 -7.43
N PRO A 187 -7.03 13.39 -7.26
CA PRO A 187 -6.33 13.24 -5.99
C PRO A 187 -6.85 14.27 -4.97
N SER A 188 -6.89 13.89 -3.68
CA SER A 188 -7.23 14.85 -2.62
C SER A 188 -6.12 15.89 -2.47
N ALA A 189 -6.50 17.18 -2.49
CA ALA A 189 -5.60 18.28 -2.12
C ALA A 189 -5.23 18.32 -0.64
N GLN A 190 -6.04 17.66 0.20
CA GLN A 190 -5.81 17.58 1.63
C GLN A 190 -4.95 16.37 1.95
N VAL A 191 -3.77 16.64 2.53
CA VAL A 191 -2.86 15.62 3.03
C VAL A 191 -3.06 15.51 4.55
N THR A 192 -3.30 14.28 5.02
CA THR A 192 -3.32 13.99 6.45
C THR A 192 -1.97 13.43 6.89
N THR A 193 -1.39 14.04 7.92
CA THR A 193 -0.15 13.58 8.53
C THR A 193 -0.36 13.21 9.98
N TRP A 194 0.48 12.31 10.48
CA TRP A 194 0.53 11.89 11.87
C TRP A 194 1.96 11.93 12.38
N GLN A 195 2.13 12.23 13.66
CA GLN A 195 3.43 12.16 14.33
C GLN A 195 3.74 10.78 14.91
N ALA A 196 2.74 9.90 14.97
CA ALA A 196 2.90 8.52 15.42
C ALA A 196 2.04 7.58 14.56
N TYR A 197 2.58 6.42 14.23
CA TYR A 197 1.93 5.41 13.39
C TYR A 197 2.10 4.03 14.01
N ASP A 198 0.99 3.34 14.25
CA ASP A 198 0.98 1.97 14.75
C ASP A 198 0.87 1.02 13.56
N ILE A 199 1.80 0.08 13.41
CA ILE A 199 1.72 -0.99 12.42
C ILE A 199 2.41 -2.25 12.95
N ASN A 200 1.78 -3.41 12.73
CA ASN A 200 2.31 -4.72 13.15
C ASN A 200 2.71 -4.77 14.63
N GLY A 201 1.97 -4.05 15.48
CA GLY A 201 2.23 -3.99 16.91
C GLY A 201 3.40 -3.11 17.35
N TYR A 202 4.07 -2.43 16.42
CA TYR A 202 5.07 -1.40 16.70
C TYR A 202 4.45 -0.01 16.57
N THR A 203 4.95 0.94 17.36
CA THR A 203 4.60 2.36 17.25
C THR A 203 5.83 3.10 16.76
N PHE A 204 5.73 3.70 15.58
CA PHE A 204 6.76 4.54 15.00
C PHE A 204 6.42 6.00 15.23
N TYR A 205 7.44 6.81 15.52
CA TYR A 205 7.29 8.25 15.69
C TYR A 205 8.06 8.99 14.59
N THR A 206 7.63 10.20 14.29
CA THR A 206 8.43 11.11 13.46
C THR A 206 9.69 11.51 14.19
N SER A 207 10.82 11.65 13.48
CA SER A 207 12.11 12.03 14.05
C SER A 207 12.06 13.31 14.90
N ALA A 208 11.24 14.29 14.52
CA ALA A 208 11.01 15.50 15.32
C ALA A 208 10.42 15.20 16.71
N LYS A 209 9.49 14.24 16.79
CA LYS A 209 8.82 13.84 18.03
C LYS A 209 9.71 13.00 18.93
N ASP A 210 10.56 12.16 18.35
CA ASP A 210 11.54 11.40 19.12
C ASP A 210 12.55 12.32 19.81
N ARG A 211 12.98 13.40 19.13
CA ARG A 211 13.88 14.40 19.72
C ARG A 211 13.26 15.16 20.89
N GLU A 212 11.97 15.47 20.82
CA GLU A 212 11.24 16.11 21.93
C GLU A 212 11.10 15.21 23.16
N SER A 213 11.23 13.89 22.99
CA SER A 213 11.03 12.90 24.06
C SER A 213 12.32 12.49 24.77
N GLN A 214 13.49 13.02 24.35
CA GLN A 214 14.82 12.69 24.89
C GLN A 214 15.33 13.68 25.96
N CYS A 215 14.45 14.53 26.51
CA CYS A 215 14.75 15.43 27.63
C CYS A 215 14.36 14.81 28.98
#